data_AF-A0A7L9BLV1-F1
#
_entry.id   AF-A0A7L9BLV1-F1
#
_cell.length_a   1.000
_cell.length_b   1.000
_cell.length_c   1.000
_cell.angle_alpha   90.00
_cell.angle_beta   90.00
_cell.angle_gamma   90.00
#
_symmetry.space_group_name_H-M   'P 1'
#
loop_
_entity.id
_entity.type
_entity.pdbx_description
1 polymer ?
#
loop_
_entity_poly.entity_id
_entity_poly.type
_entity_poly.pdbx_seq_one_letter_code
_entity_poly.pdbx_strand_id
1 'polypeptide(L)'
;MDHLLSPWLVYSACAVGAAGLCIALPRKTPTPQALGAILAGAAAGLVILALTFTHFEHRPNLYFYIFSIVALGSALRVITHPKPVYAALYFILTIVASAGLYLILSAEFMAFALIIVYAGAILITYLFVIMLASQSPSEAKDDEIPRYDAEAREPVAAAVVGFVLLASLTGLAFRGAAELPATRDAIASLPRHTLSGPREAREARIMSDMPRRVRAILREKGHEVADTDAVAVSVDGRTVTIRPAGGGEARTVGLTEGLSPTNVESLGFNLLRDHPGSIEIAGVILLMAMLGAVVLSRKQVELDEEAKSRQARLLSGDGGEA
;
A
#
# COMPACT_ATOMS: atom_id res chain seq x y z
N MET A 1 -23.00 0.41 19.99
CA MET A 1 -22.29 1.67 19.61
C MET A 1 -23.06 2.27 18.45
N ASP A 2 -24.33 2.64 18.66
CA ASP A 2 -25.33 2.40 17.61
C ASP A 2 -25.88 3.63 16.88
N HIS A 3 -25.43 4.87 17.15
CA HIS A 3 -26.08 6.04 16.53
C HIS A 3 -25.22 7.28 16.20
N LEU A 4 -23.88 7.21 16.18
CA LEU A 4 -23.08 8.45 16.17
C LEU A 4 -22.54 8.94 14.82
N LEU A 5 -22.56 8.10 13.77
CA LEU A 5 -22.64 8.59 12.39
C LEU A 5 -23.88 7.98 11.77
N SER A 6 -24.88 8.79 11.44
CA SER A 6 -25.97 8.31 10.59
C SER A 6 -25.32 7.79 9.30
N PRO A 7 -25.57 6.53 8.88
CA PRO A 7 -25.04 6.00 7.62
C PRO A 7 -25.31 6.95 6.44
N TRP A 8 -26.43 7.66 6.53
CA TRP A 8 -26.83 8.75 5.65
C TRP A 8 -25.81 9.87 5.48
N LEU A 9 -25.05 10.25 6.51
CA LEU A 9 -24.03 11.31 6.40
C LEU A 9 -22.81 10.84 5.60
N VAL A 10 -22.41 9.59 5.74
CA VAL A 10 -21.35 8.98 4.93
C VAL A 10 -21.81 8.84 3.48
N TYR A 11 -23.02 8.35 3.26
CA TYR A 11 -23.57 8.19 1.90
C TYR A 11 -23.79 9.52 1.19
N SER A 12 -24.25 10.56 1.89
CA SER A 12 -24.42 11.89 1.32
C SER A 12 -23.07 12.51 0.94
N ALA A 13 -22.05 12.37 1.78
CA ALA A 13 -20.71 12.84 1.46
C ALA A 13 -20.08 12.07 0.29
N CYS A 14 -20.29 10.75 0.20
CA CYS A 14 -19.91 9.97 -0.99
C CYS A 14 -20.63 10.49 -2.24
N ALA A 15 -21.94 10.78 -2.17
CA ALA A 15 -22.68 11.31 -3.32
C ALA A 15 -22.16 12.69 -3.77
N VAL A 16 -21.84 13.58 -2.83
CA VAL A 16 -21.24 14.90 -3.14
C VAL A 16 -19.82 14.73 -3.72
N GLY A 17 -19.04 13.81 -3.17
CA GLY A 17 -17.73 13.45 -3.72
C GLY A 17 -17.82 12.93 -5.16
N ALA A 18 -18.83 12.10 -5.46
CA ALA A 18 -19.09 11.57 -6.80
C ALA A 18 -19.38 12.68 -7.79
N ALA A 19 -20.24 13.63 -7.41
CA ALA A 19 -20.54 14.80 -8.22
C ALA A 19 -19.28 15.66 -8.43
N GLY A 20 -18.48 15.89 -7.40
CA GLY A 20 -17.21 16.62 -7.50
C GLY A 20 -16.23 15.97 -8.45
N LEU A 21 -16.02 14.65 -8.33
CA LEU A 21 -15.11 13.92 -9.21
C LEU A 21 -15.60 13.90 -10.66
N CYS A 22 -16.91 13.72 -10.89
CA CYS A 22 -17.52 13.78 -12.22
C CYS A 22 -17.19 15.09 -12.95
N ILE A 23 -17.19 16.20 -12.21
CA ILE A 23 -16.95 17.56 -12.73
C ILE A 23 -15.44 17.79 -12.91
N ALA A 24 -14.59 17.18 -12.09
CA ALA A 24 -13.14 17.31 -12.17
C ALA A 24 -12.53 16.57 -13.37
N LEU A 25 -13.20 15.55 -13.90
CA LEU A 25 -12.69 14.75 -15.02
C LEU A 25 -12.59 15.54 -16.34
N PRO A 26 -11.60 15.22 -17.21
CA PRO A 26 -11.42 15.89 -18.50
C PRO A 26 -12.64 15.71 -19.44
N ARG A 27 -13.20 16.82 -19.94
CA ARG A 27 -14.35 16.85 -20.87
C ARG A 27 -14.11 17.87 -21.99
N LYS A 28 -14.76 17.66 -23.14
CA LYS A 28 -14.69 18.54 -24.33
C LYS A 28 -15.17 19.99 -24.11
N THR A 29 -16.02 20.23 -23.13
CA THR A 29 -16.55 21.56 -22.82
C THR A 29 -15.67 22.27 -21.79
N PRO A 30 -15.57 23.61 -21.79
CA PRO A 30 -14.85 24.38 -20.78
C PRO A 30 -15.61 24.36 -19.45
N THR A 31 -15.72 23.19 -18.83
CA THR A 31 -16.20 23.02 -17.47
C THR A 31 -15.05 23.31 -16.50
N PRO A 32 -15.29 24.02 -15.39
CA PRO A 32 -14.22 24.37 -14.47
C PRO A 32 -13.80 23.13 -13.68
N GLN A 33 -12.80 22.38 -14.17
CA GLN A 33 -12.21 21.22 -13.49
C GLN A 33 -11.77 21.56 -12.05
N ALA A 34 -11.31 22.80 -11.84
CA ALA A 34 -10.99 23.34 -10.53
C ALA A 34 -12.18 23.32 -9.57
N LEU A 35 -13.40 23.60 -10.06
CA LEU A 35 -14.61 23.61 -9.24
C LEU A 35 -15.01 22.20 -8.80
N GLY A 36 -14.86 21.21 -9.71
CA GLY A 36 -15.06 19.80 -9.37
C GLY A 36 -14.05 19.30 -8.36
N ALA A 37 -12.78 19.67 -8.51
CA ALA A 37 -11.72 19.33 -7.56
C ALA A 37 -11.95 19.95 -6.18
N ILE A 38 -12.40 21.21 -6.13
CA ILE A 38 -12.78 21.88 -4.88
C ILE A 38 -13.98 21.17 -4.23
N LEU A 39 -15.00 20.79 -5.01
CA LEU A 39 -16.18 20.10 -4.48
C LEU A 39 -15.83 18.70 -3.92
N ALA A 40 -15.01 17.93 -4.65
CA ALA A 40 -14.54 16.62 -4.19
C ALA A 40 -13.66 16.76 -2.93
N GLY A 41 -12.74 17.74 -2.93
CA GLY A 41 -11.91 18.05 -1.77
C GLY A 41 -12.71 18.52 -0.55
N ALA A 42 -13.75 19.34 -0.76
CA ALA A 42 -14.65 19.79 0.29
C ALA A 42 -15.48 18.65 0.87
N ALA A 43 -15.97 17.72 0.05
CA ALA A 43 -16.68 16.52 0.52
C ALA A 43 -15.77 15.64 1.38
N ALA A 44 -14.55 15.34 0.91
CA ALA A 44 -13.57 14.58 1.68
C ALA A 44 -13.16 15.29 2.98
N GLY A 45 -12.92 16.60 2.91
CA GLY A 45 -12.61 17.44 4.06
C GLY A 45 -13.73 17.49 5.08
N LEU A 46 -14.99 17.55 4.65
CA LEU A 46 -16.17 17.54 5.52
C LEU A 46 -16.35 16.20 6.22
N VAL A 47 -16.08 15.08 5.54
CA VAL A 47 -16.07 13.73 6.17
C VAL A 47 -14.99 13.65 7.23
N ILE A 48 -13.76 14.06 6.91
CA ILE A 48 -12.64 14.05 7.85
C ILE A 48 -12.97 14.93 9.06
N LEU A 49 -13.47 16.14 8.83
CA LEU A 49 -13.85 17.08 9.87
C LEU A 49 -14.99 16.55 10.76
N ALA A 50 -16.01 15.93 10.18
CA ALA A 50 -17.12 15.31 10.91
C ALA A 50 -16.64 14.14 11.79
N LEU A 51 -15.70 13.32 11.30
CA LEU A 51 -15.07 12.26 12.08
C LEU A 51 -14.21 12.82 13.22
N THR A 52 -13.50 13.93 12.99
CA THR A 52 -12.69 14.59 14.02
C THR A 52 -13.54 15.20 15.13
N PHE A 53 -14.65 15.86 14.79
CA PHE A 53 -15.54 16.49 15.78
C PHE A 53 -16.40 15.49 16.54
N THR A 54 -16.59 14.26 16.03
CA THR A 54 -17.31 13.21 16.75
C THR A 54 -16.42 12.50 17.77
N HIS A 55 -15.09 12.49 17.58
CA HIS A 55 -14.11 11.87 18.49
C HIS A 55 -13.17 12.91 19.13
N PHE A 56 -13.71 13.82 19.95
CA PHE A 56 -12.92 14.88 20.60
C PHE A 56 -11.77 14.36 21.48
N GLU A 57 -11.92 13.19 22.12
CA GLU A 57 -10.89 12.62 23.00
C GLU A 57 -9.70 12.00 22.25
N HIS A 58 -9.86 11.64 20.97
CA HIS A 58 -8.84 10.97 20.16
C HIS A 58 -8.58 11.73 18.86
N ARG A 59 -8.20 13.01 18.95
CA ARG A 59 -7.88 13.78 17.73
C ARG A 59 -6.58 13.26 17.09
N PRO A 60 -6.59 12.94 15.79
CA PRO A 60 -5.37 12.67 15.05
C PRO A 60 -4.36 13.82 15.13
N ASN A 61 -3.07 13.49 15.07
CA ASN A 61 -1.98 14.49 15.05
C ASN A 61 -2.11 15.43 13.83
N LEU A 62 -1.62 16.66 13.92
CA LEU A 62 -1.58 17.62 12.81
C LEU A 62 -0.95 17.01 11.55
N TYR A 63 0.13 16.23 11.69
CA TYR A 63 0.80 15.56 10.58
C TYR A 63 -0.13 14.62 9.81
N PHE A 64 -1.09 13.98 10.47
CA PHE A 64 -2.06 13.11 9.81
C PHE A 64 -2.90 13.89 8.79
N TYR A 65 -3.40 15.07 9.15
CA TYR A 65 -4.19 15.89 8.23
C TYR A 65 -3.35 16.40 7.07
N ILE A 66 -2.11 16.83 7.32
CA ILE A 66 -1.20 17.28 6.26
C ILE A 66 -0.97 16.17 5.24
N PHE A 67 -0.55 14.99 5.70
CA PHE A 67 -0.31 13.86 4.80
C PHE A 67 -1.58 13.36 4.10
N SER A 68 -2.73 13.34 4.79
CA SER A 68 -4.00 12.92 4.19
C SER A 68 -4.48 13.87 3.11
N ILE A 69 -4.38 15.19 3.33
CA ILE A 69 -4.76 16.21 2.33
C ILE A 69 -3.82 16.11 1.12
N VAL A 70 -2.51 15.97 1.34
CA VAL A 70 -1.53 15.82 0.25
C VAL A 70 -1.79 14.52 -0.52
N ALA A 71 -2.06 13.41 0.15
CA ALA A 71 -2.37 12.13 -0.48
C ALA A 71 -3.63 12.20 -1.35
N LEU A 72 -4.73 12.75 -0.82
CA LEU A 72 -6.00 12.88 -1.57
C LEU A 72 -5.88 13.90 -2.71
N GLY A 73 -5.25 15.05 -2.47
CA GLY A 73 -5.07 16.09 -3.48
C GLY A 73 -4.18 15.64 -4.64
N SER A 74 -3.10 14.92 -4.33
CA SER A 74 -2.23 14.32 -5.35
C SER A 74 -2.95 13.19 -6.09
N ALA A 75 -3.65 12.28 -5.41
CA ALA A 75 -4.41 11.20 -6.05
C ALA A 75 -5.48 11.73 -7.02
N LEU A 76 -6.19 12.80 -6.65
CA LEU A 76 -7.11 13.49 -7.55
C LEU A 76 -6.39 14.08 -8.77
N ARG A 77 -5.20 14.67 -8.58
CA ARG A 77 -4.40 15.20 -9.69
C ARG A 77 -3.85 14.12 -10.61
N VAL A 78 -3.53 12.93 -10.12
CA VAL A 78 -3.12 11.78 -10.95
C VAL A 78 -4.15 11.47 -12.03
N ILE A 79 -5.44 11.44 -11.67
CA ILE A 79 -6.51 11.03 -12.59
C ILE A 79 -7.10 12.18 -13.41
N THR A 80 -6.86 13.43 -13.01
CA THR A 80 -7.41 14.60 -13.69
C THR A 80 -6.42 15.27 -14.64
N HIS A 81 -5.11 15.03 -14.51
CA HIS A 81 -4.12 15.75 -15.29
C HIS A 81 -3.99 15.19 -16.72
N PRO A 82 -4.16 16.02 -17.78
CA PRO A 82 -4.08 15.54 -19.17
C PRO A 82 -2.71 15.06 -19.63
N LYS A 83 -1.62 15.41 -18.92
CA LYS A 83 -0.26 15.04 -19.33
C LYS A 83 0.24 13.85 -18.50
N PRO A 84 0.49 12.65 -19.09
CA PRO A 84 0.85 11.44 -18.35
C PRO A 84 2.08 11.57 -17.44
N VAL A 85 3.10 12.30 -17.90
CA VAL A 85 4.33 12.54 -17.12
C VAL A 85 4.02 13.20 -15.79
N TYR A 86 3.20 14.25 -15.79
CA TYR A 86 2.83 14.94 -14.56
C TYR A 86 1.84 14.13 -13.71
N ALA A 87 0.96 13.33 -14.33
CA ALA A 87 0.11 12.39 -13.59
C ALA A 87 0.97 11.37 -12.79
N ALA A 88 2.04 10.85 -13.39
CA ALA A 88 2.98 9.97 -12.70
C ALA A 88 3.73 10.67 -11.55
N LEU A 89 4.13 11.94 -11.72
CA LEU A 89 4.74 12.73 -10.63
C LEU A 89 3.79 12.94 -9.45
N TYR A 90 2.51 13.22 -9.72
CA TYR A 90 1.50 13.29 -8.67
C TYR A 90 1.29 11.92 -7.99
N PHE A 91 1.46 10.82 -8.71
CA PHE A 91 1.32 9.49 -8.13
C PHE A 91 2.47 9.18 -7.16
N ILE A 92 3.70 9.55 -7.53
CA ILE A 92 4.84 9.50 -6.61
C ILE A 92 4.55 10.30 -5.34
N LEU A 93 4.00 11.51 -5.47
CA LEU A 93 3.62 12.34 -4.32
C LEU A 93 2.57 11.65 -3.42
N THR A 94 1.57 10.98 -4.00
CA THR A 94 0.57 10.19 -3.25
C THR A 94 1.23 9.06 -2.46
N ILE A 95 2.18 8.34 -3.06
CA ILE A 95 2.90 7.25 -2.41
C ILE A 95 3.77 7.78 -1.26
N VAL A 96 4.50 8.89 -1.46
CA VAL A 96 5.32 9.52 -0.41
C VAL A 96 4.45 10.00 0.76
N ALA A 97 3.30 10.63 0.48
CA ALA A 97 2.37 11.04 1.52
C ALA A 97 1.79 9.83 2.29
N SER A 98 1.48 8.74 1.60
CA SER A 98 1.02 7.49 2.21
C SER A 98 2.09 6.83 3.09
N ALA A 99 3.37 6.91 2.70
CA ALA A 99 4.48 6.47 3.55
C ALA A 99 4.55 7.28 4.86
N GLY A 100 4.32 8.59 4.79
CA GLY A 100 4.18 9.44 5.99
C GLY A 100 3.04 8.99 6.92
N LEU A 101 1.90 8.59 6.36
CA LEU A 101 0.79 8.01 7.15
C LEU A 101 1.19 6.68 7.82
N TYR A 102 1.95 5.82 7.14
CA TYR A 102 2.47 4.59 7.75
C TYR A 102 3.47 4.84 8.88
N LEU A 103 4.28 5.89 8.81
CA LEU A 103 5.15 6.26 9.94
C LEU A 103 4.34 6.68 11.16
N ILE A 104 3.23 7.41 10.98
CA ILE A 104 2.32 7.79 12.07
C ILE A 104 1.67 6.55 12.71
N LEU A 105 1.40 5.52 11.91
CA LEU A 105 0.88 4.21 12.37
C LEU A 105 1.96 3.31 13.00
N SER A 106 3.17 3.82 13.23
CA SER A 106 4.34 3.05 13.71
C SER A 106 4.72 1.86 12.81
N ALA A 107 4.33 1.89 11.53
CA ALA A 107 4.60 0.86 10.54
C ALA A 107 5.84 1.23 9.69
N GLU A 108 7.00 1.36 10.34
CA GLU A 108 8.24 1.90 9.76
C GLU A 108 8.73 1.09 8.56
N PHE A 109 8.79 -0.25 8.71
CA PHE A 109 9.21 -1.13 7.62
C PHE A 109 8.33 -0.93 6.37
N MET A 110 7.02 -0.87 6.56
CA MET A 110 6.07 -0.68 5.45
C MET A 110 6.21 0.69 4.79
N ALA A 111 6.45 1.75 5.58
CA ALA A 111 6.69 3.08 5.05
C ALA A 111 7.92 3.12 4.14
N PHE A 112 9.06 2.58 4.60
CA PHE A 112 10.29 2.54 3.79
C PHE A 112 10.18 1.59 2.60
N ALA A 113 9.53 0.43 2.76
CA ALA A 113 9.28 -0.50 1.66
C ALA A 113 8.43 0.17 0.55
N LEU A 114 7.41 0.94 0.94
CA LEU A 114 6.58 1.69 -0.01
C LEU A 114 7.40 2.72 -0.79
N ILE A 115 8.33 3.42 -0.13
CA ILE A 115 9.22 4.38 -0.81
C ILE A 115 10.21 3.66 -1.74
N ILE A 116 10.92 2.64 -1.25
CA ILE A 116 11.99 1.99 -2.03
C ILE A 116 11.41 1.23 -3.23
N VAL A 117 10.36 0.44 -3.02
CA VAL A 117 9.80 -0.45 -4.06
C VAL A 117 8.85 0.32 -4.97
N TYR A 118 7.84 0.99 -4.42
CA TYR A 118 6.83 1.66 -5.25
C TYR A 118 7.35 2.98 -5.78
N ALA A 119 7.68 3.94 -4.92
CA ALA A 119 8.13 5.25 -5.39
C ALA A 119 9.48 5.20 -6.11
N GLY A 120 10.42 4.38 -5.63
CA GLY A 120 11.76 4.22 -6.17
C GLY A 120 11.80 3.36 -7.42
N ALA A 121 11.62 2.05 -7.31
CA ALA A 121 11.82 1.15 -8.46
C ALA A 121 10.66 1.22 -9.48
N ILE A 122 9.43 0.98 -9.05
CA ILE A 122 8.29 0.78 -9.97
C ILE A 122 7.90 2.09 -10.66
N LEU A 123 7.65 3.16 -9.89
CA LEU A 123 7.14 4.41 -10.45
C LEU A 123 8.19 5.17 -11.27
N ILE A 124 9.47 5.14 -10.90
CA ILE A 124 10.52 5.74 -11.72
C ILE A 124 10.66 4.96 -13.04
N THR A 125 10.64 3.62 -13.01
CA THR A 125 10.66 2.81 -14.23
C THR A 125 9.45 3.14 -15.12
N TYR A 126 8.26 3.24 -14.52
CA TYR A 126 7.04 3.62 -15.23
C TYR A 126 7.15 5.02 -15.84
N LEU A 127 7.70 6.00 -15.09
CA LEU A 127 7.93 7.37 -15.56
C LEU A 127 8.87 7.40 -16.77
N PHE A 128 9.96 6.63 -16.75
CA PHE A 128 10.84 6.50 -17.90
C PHE A 128 10.13 5.92 -19.12
N VAL A 129 9.33 4.86 -18.92
CA VAL A 129 8.58 4.22 -20.02
C VAL A 129 7.59 5.20 -20.66
N ILE A 130 6.78 5.90 -19.87
CA ILE A 130 5.80 6.87 -20.42
C ILE A 130 6.49 8.05 -21.10
N MET A 131 7.64 8.49 -20.58
CA MET A 131 8.38 9.60 -21.17
C MET A 131 8.95 9.21 -22.54
N LEU A 132 9.55 8.03 -22.66
CA LEU A 132 10.04 7.51 -23.93
C LEU A 132 8.90 7.30 -24.94
N ALA A 133 7.76 6.77 -24.48
CA ALA A 133 6.58 6.60 -25.34
C ALA A 133 6.01 7.94 -25.83
N SER A 134 6.06 8.98 -25.00
CA SER A 134 5.51 10.31 -25.33
C SER A 134 6.33 11.11 -26.36
N GLN A 135 7.58 10.70 -26.63
CA GLN A 135 8.49 11.40 -27.56
C GLN A 135 8.47 10.83 -28.98
N SER A 136 7.54 9.91 -29.30
CA SER A 136 7.32 9.41 -30.65
C SER A 136 6.91 10.55 -31.60
N PRO A 137 7.66 10.85 -32.68
CA PRO A 137 7.28 11.89 -33.65
C PRO A 137 5.98 11.48 -34.34
N SER A 138 4.86 12.05 -33.92
CA SER A 138 3.62 11.98 -34.69
C SER A 138 3.65 13.14 -35.68
N GLU A 139 3.41 12.88 -36.97
CA GLU A 139 3.33 13.91 -38.02
C GLU A 139 2.16 14.90 -37.82
N ALA A 140 1.38 14.74 -36.75
CA ALA A 140 0.36 15.68 -36.31
C ALA A 140 0.99 16.76 -35.41
N LYS A 141 0.83 18.03 -35.83
CA LYS A 141 1.16 19.29 -35.13
C LYS A 141 1.53 19.11 -33.63
N ASP A 142 2.75 19.52 -33.29
CA ASP A 142 3.49 19.42 -32.01
C ASP A 142 2.76 19.67 -30.66
N ASP A 143 1.47 20.03 -30.64
CA ASP A 143 0.72 20.37 -29.42
C ASP A 143 -0.65 19.66 -29.29
N GLU A 144 -1.03 18.79 -30.22
CA GLU A 144 -2.35 18.15 -30.17
C GLU A 144 -2.33 16.93 -29.22
N ILE A 145 -2.72 17.15 -27.95
CA ILE A 145 -2.87 16.08 -26.95
C ILE A 145 -3.78 14.99 -27.53
N PRO A 146 -3.36 13.72 -27.53
CA PRO A 146 -4.18 12.64 -28.07
C PRO A 146 -5.56 12.61 -27.42
N ARG A 147 -6.61 12.46 -28.23
CA ARG A 147 -8.00 12.54 -27.77
C ARG A 147 -8.33 11.54 -26.65
N TYR A 148 -7.60 10.43 -26.57
CA TYR A 148 -7.74 9.45 -25.49
C TYR A 148 -7.17 9.91 -24.15
N ASP A 149 -6.15 10.78 -24.15
CA ASP A 149 -5.55 11.38 -22.94
C ASP A 149 -6.33 12.63 -22.49
N ALA A 150 -6.99 13.32 -23.44
CA ALA A 150 -7.72 14.55 -23.18
C ALA A 150 -9.20 14.34 -22.80
N GLU A 151 -9.82 13.21 -23.14
CA GLU A 151 -11.25 12.97 -22.95
C GLU A 151 -11.54 11.68 -22.17
N ALA A 152 -12.24 11.81 -21.04
CA ALA A 152 -12.82 10.65 -20.38
C ALA A 152 -13.98 10.11 -21.24
N ARG A 153 -13.92 8.84 -21.65
CA ARG A 153 -14.98 8.22 -22.48
C ARG A 153 -16.34 8.18 -21.78
N GLU A 154 -16.36 7.80 -20.50
CA GLU A 154 -17.59 7.65 -19.70
C GLU A 154 -17.41 8.13 -18.25
N PRO A 155 -17.24 9.44 -18.02
CA PRO A 155 -16.88 9.98 -16.69
C PRO A 155 -17.97 9.76 -15.64
N VAL A 156 -19.24 9.80 -16.05
CA VAL A 156 -20.39 9.64 -15.14
C VAL A 156 -20.50 8.20 -14.67
N ALA A 157 -20.43 7.23 -15.58
CA ALA A 157 -20.51 5.81 -15.23
C ALA A 157 -19.33 5.41 -14.32
N ALA A 158 -18.11 5.83 -14.65
CA ALA A 158 -16.92 5.57 -13.86
C ALA A 158 -17.03 6.12 -12.42
N ALA A 159 -17.51 7.36 -12.28
CA ALA A 159 -17.69 7.97 -10.97
C ALA A 159 -18.83 7.31 -10.17
N VAL A 160 -19.97 7.01 -10.79
CA VAL A 160 -21.08 6.31 -10.11
C VAL A 160 -20.61 4.95 -9.60
N VAL A 161 -19.96 4.14 -10.44
CA VAL A 161 -19.46 2.82 -10.03
C VAL A 161 -18.42 2.95 -8.92
N GLY A 162 -17.46 3.86 -9.06
CA GLY A 162 -16.42 4.10 -8.05
C GLY A 162 -16.99 4.51 -6.69
N PHE A 163 -17.96 5.42 -6.66
CA PHE A 163 -18.56 5.89 -5.41
C PHE A 163 -19.57 4.92 -4.81
N VAL A 164 -20.28 4.13 -5.62
CA VAL A 164 -21.09 3.01 -5.13
C VAL A 164 -20.19 1.98 -4.44
N LEU A 165 -19.06 1.64 -5.05
CA LEU A 165 -18.09 0.72 -4.46
C LEU A 165 -17.48 1.29 -3.17
N LEU A 166 -17.10 2.57 -3.17
CA LEU A 166 -16.61 3.25 -1.96
C LEU A 166 -17.66 3.25 -0.84
N ALA A 167 -18.91 3.57 -1.15
CA ALA A 167 -20.02 3.57 -0.20
C ALA A 167 -20.28 2.17 0.37
N SER A 168 -20.23 1.13 -0.48
CA SER A 168 -20.39 -0.26 -0.07
C SER A 168 -19.27 -0.71 0.85
N LEU A 169 -18.01 -0.43 0.49
CA LEU A 169 -16.84 -0.77 1.31
C LEU A 169 -16.85 -0.03 2.65
N THR A 170 -17.20 1.25 2.63
CA THR A 170 -17.29 2.07 3.85
C THR A 170 -18.41 1.54 4.77
N GLY A 171 -19.57 1.19 4.20
CA GLY A 171 -20.66 0.56 4.95
C GLY A 171 -20.25 -0.79 5.57
N LEU A 172 -19.51 -1.62 4.83
CA LEU A 172 -18.97 -2.88 5.34
C LEU A 172 -17.93 -2.67 6.46
N ALA A 173 -17.07 -1.67 6.31
CA ALA A 173 -16.04 -1.34 7.30
C ALA A 173 -16.66 -0.89 8.63
N PHE A 174 -17.72 -0.07 8.60
CA PHE A 174 -18.38 0.44 9.81
C PHE A 174 -19.37 -0.54 10.46
N ARG A 175 -20.04 -1.41 9.68
CA ARG A 175 -20.89 -2.48 10.24
C ARG A 175 -20.06 -3.66 10.77
N GLY A 176 -18.84 -3.84 10.26
CA GLY A 176 -17.96 -4.94 10.62
C GLY A 176 -18.39 -6.26 9.98
N ALA A 177 -17.46 -6.96 9.33
CA ALA A 177 -17.71 -8.27 8.73
C ALA A 177 -18.10 -9.35 9.77
N ALA A 178 -17.86 -9.10 11.06
CA ALA A 178 -18.16 -9.99 12.17
C ALA A 178 -19.65 -10.01 12.56
N GLU A 179 -20.46 -9.05 12.12
CA GLU A 179 -21.92 -9.03 12.35
C GLU A 179 -22.70 -9.88 11.35
N LEU A 180 -22.04 -10.39 10.29
CA LEU A 180 -22.65 -11.33 9.36
C LEU A 180 -22.79 -12.71 10.03
N PRO A 181 -24.02 -13.24 10.21
CA PRO A 181 -24.26 -14.47 11.00
C PRO A 181 -23.41 -15.65 10.52
N ALA A 182 -23.32 -15.87 9.21
CA ALA A 182 -22.54 -16.96 8.61
C ALA A 182 -21.02 -16.82 8.83
N THR A 183 -20.52 -15.58 8.92
CA THR A 183 -19.08 -15.30 9.07
C THR A 183 -18.62 -15.50 10.51
N ARG A 184 -19.46 -15.13 11.49
CA ARG A 184 -19.16 -15.27 12.92
C ARG A 184 -18.94 -16.74 13.31
N ASP A 185 -19.82 -17.62 12.86
CA ASP A 185 -19.77 -19.05 13.18
C ASP A 185 -18.60 -19.74 12.45
N ALA A 186 -18.34 -19.35 11.20
CA ALA A 186 -17.18 -19.83 10.45
C ALA A 186 -15.85 -19.41 11.11
N ILE A 187 -15.70 -18.14 11.50
CA ILE A 187 -14.49 -17.64 12.18
C ILE A 187 -14.28 -18.31 13.54
N ALA A 188 -15.36 -18.54 14.30
CA ALA A 188 -15.26 -19.21 15.60
C ALA A 188 -14.75 -20.66 15.50
N SER A 189 -15.00 -21.31 14.36
CA SER A 189 -14.53 -22.67 14.08
C SER A 189 -13.08 -22.77 13.58
N LEU A 190 -12.48 -21.65 13.16
CA LEU A 190 -11.11 -21.64 12.64
C LEU A 190 -10.10 -21.70 13.80
N PRO A 191 -9.02 -22.49 13.66
CA PRO A 191 -7.91 -22.47 14.61
C PRO A 191 -7.39 -21.03 14.74
N ARG A 192 -7.46 -20.47 15.96
CA ARG A 192 -6.93 -19.13 16.22
C ARG A 192 -5.43 -19.13 15.93
N HIS A 193 -5.01 -18.39 14.91
CA HIS A 193 -3.59 -18.21 14.61
C HIS A 193 -2.86 -17.67 15.85
N THR A 194 -1.61 -18.11 16.02
CA THR A 194 -0.69 -17.82 17.13
C THR A 194 -0.56 -16.33 17.49
N LEU A 195 -0.90 -15.43 16.56
CA LEU A 195 -0.76 -13.97 16.68
C LEU A 195 -2.08 -13.23 16.99
N SER A 196 -3.19 -13.96 17.21
CA SER A 196 -4.50 -13.39 17.56
C SER A 196 -4.64 -12.93 19.02
N GLY A 197 -3.59 -13.16 19.84
CA GLY A 197 -3.55 -12.73 21.23
C GLY A 197 -3.21 -11.24 21.40
N PRO A 198 -3.25 -10.73 22.65
CA PRO A 198 -2.82 -9.38 22.99
C PRO A 198 -1.40 -9.09 22.49
N ARG A 199 -1.14 -7.84 22.11
CA ARG A 199 0.15 -7.40 21.55
C ARG A 199 1.35 -7.82 22.42
N GLU A 200 1.26 -7.62 23.73
CA GLU A 200 2.34 -7.98 24.68
C GLU A 200 2.68 -9.47 24.64
N ALA A 201 1.65 -10.33 24.67
CA ALA A 201 1.83 -11.77 24.61
C ALA A 201 2.37 -12.25 23.24
N ARG A 202 2.15 -11.45 22.18
CA ARG A 202 2.72 -11.71 20.85
C ARG A 202 4.20 -11.34 20.81
N GLU A 203 4.54 -10.16 21.30
CA GLU A 203 5.91 -9.66 21.36
C GLU A 203 6.80 -10.53 22.27
N ALA A 204 6.30 -10.92 23.44
CA ALA A 204 6.99 -11.82 24.35
C ALA A 204 7.28 -13.19 23.73
N ARG A 205 6.33 -13.73 22.95
CA ARG A 205 6.53 -14.99 22.20
C ARG A 205 7.62 -14.86 21.15
N ILE A 206 7.58 -13.81 20.32
CA ILE A 206 8.62 -13.54 19.32
C ILE A 206 10.00 -13.45 20.01
N MET A 207 10.08 -12.78 21.16
CA MET A 207 11.31 -12.68 21.95
C MET A 207 11.78 -14.01 22.53
N SER A 208 10.85 -14.87 22.98
CA SER A 208 11.18 -16.20 23.48
C SER A 208 11.82 -17.09 22.40
N ASP A 209 11.44 -16.87 21.14
CA ASP A 209 12.00 -17.58 19.98
C ASP A 209 13.34 -16.97 19.49
N MET A 210 13.79 -15.84 20.06
CA MET A 210 15.06 -15.18 19.74
C MET A 210 16.02 -15.12 20.93
N PRO A 211 16.49 -16.26 21.46
CA PRO A 211 17.28 -16.31 22.70
C PRO A 211 18.63 -15.57 22.58
N ARG A 212 19.22 -15.51 21.39
CA ARG A 212 20.45 -14.73 21.13
C ARG A 212 20.21 -13.23 21.30
N ARG A 213 19.06 -12.73 20.84
CA ARG A 213 18.67 -11.32 20.95
C ARG A 213 18.38 -10.94 22.40
N VAL A 214 17.62 -11.78 23.10
CA VAL A 214 17.34 -11.58 24.54
C VAL A 214 18.63 -11.55 25.35
N ARG A 215 19.57 -12.48 25.09
CA ARG A 215 20.90 -12.47 25.73
C ARG A 215 21.69 -11.20 25.45
N ALA A 216 21.68 -10.71 24.21
CA ALA A 216 22.36 -9.47 23.85
C ALA A 216 21.80 -8.27 24.64
N ILE A 217 20.46 -8.16 24.74
CA ILE A 217 19.79 -7.09 25.49
C ILE A 217 20.10 -7.20 26.99
N LEU A 218 20.13 -8.41 27.55
CA LEU A 218 20.48 -8.61 28.96
C LEU A 218 21.92 -8.18 29.25
N ARG A 219 22.87 -8.53 28.37
CA ARG A 219 24.28 -8.10 28.48
C ARG A 219 24.43 -6.59 28.36
N GLU A 220 23.71 -5.96 27.43
CA GLU A 220 23.68 -4.50 27.26
C GLU A 220 23.16 -3.80 28.53
N LYS A 221 22.16 -4.38 29.18
CA LYS A 221 21.62 -3.91 30.46
C LYS A 221 22.47 -4.29 31.69
N GLY A 222 23.66 -4.87 31.48
CA GLY A 222 24.61 -5.19 32.55
C GLY A 222 24.34 -6.51 33.28
N HIS A 223 23.46 -7.37 32.77
CA HIS A 223 23.23 -8.70 33.33
C HIS A 223 24.19 -9.72 32.71
N GLU A 224 24.96 -10.40 33.55
CA GLU A 224 25.81 -11.52 33.12
C GLU A 224 24.94 -12.66 32.62
N VAL A 225 25.12 -13.13 31.38
CA VAL A 225 24.41 -14.30 30.84
C VAL A 225 25.39 -15.07 29.95
N ALA A 226 25.62 -16.35 30.27
CA ALA A 226 26.46 -17.20 29.43
C ALA A 226 25.70 -17.66 28.17
N ASP A 227 26.42 -18.00 27.10
CA ASP A 227 25.77 -18.47 25.87
C ASP A 227 25.09 -19.84 26.03
N THR A 228 25.52 -20.62 27.01
CA THR A 228 24.96 -21.93 27.38
C THR A 228 23.73 -21.82 28.29
N ASP A 229 23.48 -20.66 28.89
CA ASP A 229 22.35 -20.49 29.82
C ASP A 229 21.02 -20.55 29.06
N ALA A 230 20.04 -21.26 29.66
CA ALA A 230 18.68 -21.27 29.17
C ALA A 230 17.97 -19.98 29.58
N VAL A 231 17.33 -19.31 28.63
CA VAL A 231 16.66 -18.03 28.82
C VAL A 231 15.19 -18.18 28.46
N ALA A 232 14.30 -17.84 29.37
CA ALA A 232 12.85 -17.88 29.16
C ALA A 232 12.24 -16.50 29.43
N VAL A 233 11.46 -16.00 28.48
CA VAL A 233 10.77 -14.71 28.57
C VAL A 233 9.35 -14.94 29.11
N SER A 234 8.94 -14.15 30.10
CA SER A 234 7.58 -14.18 30.63
C SER A 234 6.56 -13.66 29.61
N VAL A 235 5.29 -14.05 29.77
CA VAL A 235 4.17 -13.70 28.86
C VAL A 235 3.95 -12.19 28.74
N ASP A 236 4.30 -11.44 29.78
CA ASP A 236 4.22 -9.97 29.81
C ASP A 236 5.45 -9.29 29.17
N GLY A 237 6.49 -10.05 28.82
CA GLY A 237 7.74 -9.52 28.27
C GLY A 237 8.59 -8.70 29.24
N ARG A 238 8.19 -8.62 30.53
CA ARG A 238 8.86 -7.74 31.53
C ARG A 238 9.84 -8.48 32.41
N THR A 239 9.72 -9.79 32.49
CA THR A 239 10.63 -10.63 33.27
C THR A 239 11.30 -11.69 32.41
N VAL A 240 12.58 -11.92 32.67
CA VAL A 240 13.37 -12.95 32.01
C VAL A 240 13.95 -13.88 33.06
N THR A 241 13.67 -15.17 32.93
CA THR A 241 14.24 -16.21 33.79
C THR A 241 15.49 -16.77 33.11
N ILE A 242 16.62 -16.69 33.80
CA ILE A 242 17.91 -17.24 33.35
C ILE A 242 18.20 -18.48 34.21
N ARG A 243 18.35 -19.63 33.56
CA ARG A 243 18.71 -20.90 34.20
C ARG A 243 20.13 -21.29 33.79
N PRO A 244 21.11 -21.30 34.72
CA PRO A 244 22.48 -21.67 34.42
C PRO A 244 22.60 -23.10 33.90
N ALA A 245 23.40 -23.32 32.85
CA ALA A 245 23.60 -24.65 32.27
C ALA A 245 24.22 -25.66 33.25
N GLY A 246 25.02 -25.17 34.20
CA GLY A 246 25.70 -25.97 35.22
C GLY A 246 24.83 -26.45 36.38
N GLY A 247 23.50 -26.30 36.32
CA GLY A 247 22.59 -26.77 37.37
C GLY A 247 22.40 -25.81 38.55
N GLY A 248 22.67 -24.51 38.37
CA GLY A 248 22.45 -23.47 39.39
C GLY A 248 20.97 -23.05 39.53
N GLU A 249 20.66 -22.31 40.59
CA GLU A 249 19.33 -21.74 40.82
C GLU A 249 18.94 -20.77 39.69
N ALA A 250 17.68 -20.82 39.28
CA ALA A 250 17.17 -19.91 38.26
C ALA A 250 17.04 -18.50 38.84
N ARG A 251 17.61 -17.50 38.16
CA ARG A 251 17.48 -16.09 38.53
C ARG A 251 16.49 -15.39 37.62
N THR A 252 15.64 -14.55 38.20
CA THR A 252 14.67 -13.75 37.45
C THR A 252 15.14 -12.31 37.40
N VAL A 253 15.27 -11.78 36.19
CA VAL A 253 15.62 -10.39 35.93
C VAL A 253 14.35 -9.64 35.56
N GLY A 254 14.04 -8.59 36.32
CA GLY A 254 12.97 -7.64 35.97
C GLY A 254 13.52 -6.55 35.05
N LEU A 255 12.81 -6.28 33.96
CA LEU A 255 13.13 -5.23 33.00
C LEU A 255 12.16 -4.06 33.18
N THR A 256 12.70 -2.85 33.32
CA THR A 256 11.90 -1.61 33.44
C THR A 256 11.08 -1.32 32.18
N GLU A 257 11.71 -1.54 31.02
CA GLU A 257 11.08 -1.54 29.70
C GLU A 257 10.95 -2.98 29.19
N GLY A 258 9.73 -3.37 28.81
CA GLY A 258 9.45 -4.71 28.29
C GLY A 258 10.25 -5.04 27.02
N LEU A 259 10.53 -6.33 26.82
CA LEU A 259 11.17 -6.82 25.60
C LEU A 259 10.19 -6.75 24.43
N SER A 260 10.32 -5.72 23.61
CA SER A 260 9.55 -5.55 22.38
C SER A 260 10.44 -5.72 21.14
N PRO A 261 10.07 -6.57 20.17
CA PRO A 261 10.79 -6.69 18.90
C PRO A 261 10.62 -5.43 18.06
N THR A 262 11.64 -5.14 17.27
CA THR A 262 11.54 -4.11 16.22
C THR A 262 10.52 -4.51 15.16
N ASN A 263 10.03 -3.54 14.39
CA ASN A 263 9.11 -3.80 13.27
C ASN A 263 9.70 -4.80 12.25
N VAL A 264 10.99 -4.67 11.96
CA VAL A 264 11.70 -5.54 11.00
C VAL A 264 11.87 -6.96 11.55
N GLU A 265 12.25 -7.11 12.83
CA GLU A 265 12.35 -8.42 13.49
C GLU A 265 10.98 -9.11 13.52
N SER A 266 9.92 -8.37 13.88
CA SER A 266 8.55 -8.90 13.93
C SER A 266 8.08 -9.41 12.57
N LEU A 267 8.35 -8.65 11.51
CA LEU A 267 7.97 -9.05 10.16
C LEU A 267 8.80 -10.25 9.67
N GLY A 268 10.12 -10.21 9.83
CA GLY A 268 11.01 -11.29 9.41
C GLY A 268 10.64 -12.61 10.08
N PHE A 269 10.33 -12.57 11.38
CA PHE A 269 9.87 -13.73 12.12
C PHE A 269 8.54 -14.27 11.60
N ASN A 270 7.56 -13.39 11.36
CA ASN A 270 6.25 -13.77 10.83
C ASN A 270 6.37 -14.39 9.43
N LEU A 271 7.15 -13.76 8.54
CA LEU A 271 7.34 -14.23 7.17
C LEU A 271 8.03 -15.60 7.13
N LEU A 272 9.10 -15.80 7.92
CA LEU A 272 9.87 -17.05 7.90
C LEU A 272 9.22 -18.19 8.69
N ARG A 273 8.54 -17.89 9.81
CA ARG A 273 7.93 -18.91 10.67
C ARG A 273 6.53 -19.29 10.23
N ASP A 274 5.67 -18.29 10.01
CA ASP A 274 4.24 -18.51 9.78
C ASP A 274 3.91 -18.57 8.29
N HIS A 275 4.68 -17.89 7.43
CA HIS A 275 4.40 -17.77 5.99
C HIS A 275 5.54 -18.17 5.04
N PRO A 276 6.30 -19.26 5.29
CA PRO A 276 7.44 -19.61 4.43
C PRO A 276 7.01 -19.89 2.99
N GLY A 277 5.87 -20.56 2.78
CA GLY A 277 5.34 -20.85 1.44
C GLY A 277 4.97 -19.59 0.65
N SER A 278 4.54 -18.51 1.31
CA SER A 278 4.24 -17.24 0.63
C SER A 278 5.49 -16.60 0.05
N ILE A 279 6.64 -16.73 0.73
CA ILE A 279 7.93 -16.23 0.22
C ILE A 279 8.38 -17.03 -1.00
N GLU A 280 8.26 -18.36 -0.94
CA GLU A 280 8.62 -19.23 -2.07
C GLU A 280 7.77 -18.93 -3.31
N ILE A 281 6.45 -18.81 -3.13
CA ILE A 281 5.52 -18.47 -4.21
C ILE A 281 5.84 -17.08 -4.77
N ALA A 282 6.11 -16.09 -3.92
CA ALA A 282 6.51 -14.77 -4.39
C ALA A 282 7.82 -14.82 -5.21
N GLY A 283 8.80 -15.62 -4.79
CA GLY A 283 10.03 -15.84 -5.53
C GLY A 283 9.81 -16.48 -6.89
N VAL A 284 8.96 -17.50 -6.98
CA VAL A 284 8.60 -18.15 -8.26
C VAL A 284 7.87 -17.18 -9.18
N ILE A 285 6.94 -16.39 -8.66
CA ILE A 285 6.22 -15.37 -9.44
C ILE A 285 7.19 -14.33 -10.00
N LEU A 286 8.14 -13.84 -9.19
CA LEU A 286 9.15 -12.89 -9.64
C LEU A 286 10.05 -13.49 -10.73
N LEU A 287 10.47 -14.74 -10.58
CA LEU A 287 11.26 -15.45 -11.59
C LEU A 287 10.49 -15.58 -12.92
N MET A 288 9.22 -16.00 -12.84
CA MET A 288 8.36 -16.12 -14.02
C MET A 288 8.08 -14.77 -14.68
N ALA A 289 7.91 -13.70 -13.89
CA ALA A 289 7.73 -12.35 -14.40
C ALA A 289 8.99 -11.86 -15.15
N MET A 290 10.18 -12.09 -14.60
CA MET A 290 11.44 -11.75 -15.29
C MET A 290 11.60 -12.53 -16.59
N LEU A 291 11.38 -13.85 -16.57
CA LEU A 291 11.46 -14.68 -17.78
C LEU A 291 10.46 -14.21 -18.83
N GLY A 292 9.20 -13.96 -18.42
CA GLY A 292 8.15 -13.47 -19.30
C GLY A 292 8.51 -12.12 -19.94
N ALA A 293 9.04 -11.17 -19.17
CA ALA A 293 9.48 -9.88 -19.68
C ALA A 293 10.61 -10.01 -20.71
N VAL A 294 11.61 -10.88 -20.46
CA VAL A 294 12.74 -11.12 -21.37
C VAL A 294 12.31 -11.80 -22.67
N VAL A 295 11.46 -12.83 -22.57
CA VAL A 295 10.95 -13.53 -23.76
C VAL A 295 10.07 -12.60 -24.62
N LEU A 296 9.24 -11.78 -23.97
CA LEU A 296 8.37 -10.84 -24.68
C LEU A 296 9.17 -9.75 -25.39
N SER A 297 10.17 -9.17 -24.73
CA SER A 297 11.01 -8.13 -25.33
C SER A 297 11.80 -8.65 -26.52
N ARG A 298 12.36 -9.87 -26.43
CA ARG A 298 13.06 -10.49 -27.55
C ARG A 298 12.14 -10.77 -28.74
N LYS A 299 10.95 -11.32 -28.49
CA LYS A 299 9.98 -11.61 -29.56
C LYS A 299 9.54 -10.33 -30.29
N GLN A 300 9.40 -9.21 -29.58
CA GLN A 300 9.10 -7.92 -30.21
C GLN A 300 10.20 -7.50 -31.18
N VAL A 301 11.48 -7.67 -30.82
CA VAL A 301 12.60 -7.34 -31.71
C VAL A 301 12.58 -8.20 -32.97
N GLU A 302 12.37 -9.51 -32.84
CA GLU A 302 12.32 -10.44 -33.99
C GLU A 302 11.17 -10.08 -34.96
N LEU A 303 9.98 -9.76 -34.44
CA LEU A 303 8.84 -9.32 -35.26
C LEU A 303 9.10 -8.01 -36.00
N ASP A 304 9.78 -7.06 -35.34
CA ASP A 304 10.12 -5.76 -35.90
C ASP A 304 11.16 -5.88 -37.03
N GLU A 305 12.14 -6.78 -36.88
CA GLU A 305 13.11 -7.13 -37.92
C GLU A 305 12.44 -7.83 -39.12
N GLU A 306 11.53 -8.77 -38.89
CA GLU A 306 10.77 -9.41 -39.97
C GLU A 306 9.92 -8.41 -40.75
N ALA A 307 9.26 -7.47 -40.07
CA ALA A 307 8.48 -6.41 -40.69
C ALA A 307 9.36 -5.52 -41.58
N LYS A 308 10.51 -5.07 -41.07
CA LYS A 308 11.49 -4.29 -41.83
C LYS A 308 12.04 -5.06 -43.03
N SER A 309 12.32 -6.35 -42.87
CA SER A 309 12.81 -7.20 -43.97
C SER A 309 11.76 -7.39 -45.08
N ARG A 310 10.48 -7.60 -44.71
CA ARG A 310 9.36 -7.65 -45.68
C ARG A 310 9.21 -6.34 -46.42
N GLN A 311 9.28 -5.22 -45.71
CA GLN A 311 9.17 -3.90 -46.32
C GLN A 311 10.35 -3.62 -47.27
N ALA A 312 11.57 -4.01 -46.89
CA ALA A 312 12.75 -3.90 -47.77
C ALA A 312 12.60 -4.72 -49.05
N ARG A 313 12.06 -5.95 -48.98
CA ARG A 313 11.80 -6.80 -50.17
C ARG A 313 10.76 -6.20 -51.11
N LEU A 314 9.70 -5.59 -50.56
CA LEU A 314 8.69 -4.89 -51.37
C LEU A 314 9.29 -3.69 -52.11
N LEU A 315 10.22 -2.97 -51.47
CA LEU A 315 10.88 -1.79 -52.04
C LEU A 315 11.98 -2.14 -53.05
N SER A 316 12.63 -3.30 -52.91
CA SER A 316 13.67 -3.76 -53.85
C SER A 316 13.11 -4.32 -55.17
N GLY A 317 11.78 -4.29 -55.36
CA GLY A 317 11.13 -4.73 -56.60
C GLY A 317 11.12 -6.24 -56.83
N ASP A 318 11.51 -7.04 -55.82
CA ASP A 318 11.56 -8.51 -55.91
C ASP A 318 10.18 -9.16 -55.63
N GLY A 319 9.11 -8.36 -55.70
CA GLY A 319 7.71 -8.80 -55.65
C GLY A 319 7.16 -9.22 -57.02
N GLY A 320 8.05 -9.58 -57.95
CA GLY A 320 7.70 -10.09 -59.28
C GLY A 320 7.59 -11.61 -59.30
N GLU A 321 6.38 -12.08 -59.59
CA GLU A 321 6.03 -13.39 -60.17
C GLU A 321 5.99 -14.64 -59.26
N ALA A 322 4.80 -14.92 -58.74
CA ALA A 322 4.10 -16.20 -58.91
C ALA A 322 2.57 -16.00 -58.79
#